data_AF-A0A6A5E4L1-F1
#
_entry.id   AF-A0A6A5E4L1-F1
#
_cell.length_a   1.000
_cell.length_b   1.000
_cell.length_c   1.000
_cell.angle_alpha   90.00
_cell.angle_beta   90.00
_cell.angle_gamma   90.00
#
_symmetry.space_group_name_H-M   'P 1'
#
loop_
_entity.id
_entity.type
_entity.pdbx_description
1 polymer ?
#
loop_
_entity_poly.entity_id
_entity_poly.type
_entity_poly.pdbx_seq_one_letter_code
_entity_poly.pdbx_strand_id
1 'polypeptide(L)'
;MHMPMNALPELMDVDEEASTGVPEKNVPLQATDCQLEKAGVKPVQVPGFRPVCDERGLYQAQQCFKHHCWCVNPVNGLEVVGSLRKGQASCGAPVFTGAMSKLLTVPDEAV
;
A
#
# COMPACT_ATOMS: atom_id res chain seq x y z
N MET A 1 51.03 -2.21 -32.01
CA MET A 1 49.72 -2.79 -32.37
C MET A 1 48.66 -2.04 -31.59
N HIS A 2 47.73 -1.40 -32.31
CA HIS A 2 46.59 -0.69 -31.76
C HIS A 2 45.43 -1.69 -31.70
N MET A 3 44.85 -1.92 -30.51
CA MET A 3 43.55 -2.56 -30.34
C MET A 3 42.81 -1.81 -29.23
N PRO A 4 41.70 -1.12 -29.56
CA PRO A 4 40.85 -0.48 -28.57
C PRO A 4 39.90 -1.52 -27.99
N MET A 5 39.88 -1.67 -26.66
CA MET A 5 38.82 -2.36 -25.94
C MET A 5 37.99 -1.30 -25.24
N ASN A 6 37.05 -0.72 -25.98
CA ASN A 6 35.85 -0.14 -25.40
C ASN A 6 34.82 -1.26 -25.40
N ALA A 7 34.54 -1.86 -24.25
CA ALA A 7 33.44 -2.81 -24.07
C ALA A 7 32.51 -2.23 -23.00
N LEU A 8 31.28 -1.98 -23.41
CA LEU A 8 30.16 -1.51 -22.59
C LEU A 8 29.90 -2.45 -21.39
N PRO A 9 29.29 -1.95 -20.30
CA PRO A 9 28.81 -2.78 -19.21
C PRO A 9 27.40 -3.30 -19.52
N GLU A 10 27.27 -4.61 -19.76
CA GLU A 10 26.02 -5.36 -19.95
C GLU A 10 26.33 -6.80 -19.46
N LEU A 11 25.66 -7.45 -18.51
CA LEU A 11 24.31 -7.31 -17.96
C LEU A 11 24.27 -7.75 -16.49
N MET A 12 23.14 -7.38 -15.90
CA MET A 12 22.67 -7.62 -14.56
C MET A 12 21.73 -8.82 -14.68
N ASP A 13 22.21 -10.01 -14.32
CA ASP A 13 21.41 -11.23 -14.23
C ASP A 13 21.54 -11.75 -12.80
N VAL A 14 20.61 -11.33 -11.93
CA VAL A 14 20.32 -12.01 -10.66
C VAL A 14 18.84 -12.39 -10.71
N ASP A 15 18.57 -13.47 -11.42
CA ASP A 15 17.42 -14.33 -11.20
C ASP A 15 17.95 -15.71 -10.76
N GLU A 16 18.11 -15.90 -9.45
CA GLU A 16 18.31 -17.24 -8.86
C GLU A 16 17.19 -17.51 -7.86
N GLU A 17 16.08 -17.98 -8.42
CA GLU A 17 14.91 -18.56 -7.76
C GLU A 17 15.23 -20.01 -7.30
N ALA A 18 14.91 -20.37 -6.05
CA ALA A 18 14.99 -21.78 -5.59
C ALA A 18 13.84 -22.19 -4.64
N SER A 19 12.74 -22.66 -5.26
CA SER A 19 12.00 -23.93 -5.03
C SER A 19 11.54 -24.29 -3.60
N THR A 20 10.25 -24.45 -3.29
CA THR A 20 9.38 -25.53 -3.81
C THR A 20 7.94 -25.30 -3.33
N GLY A 21 6.97 -25.42 -4.25
CA GLY A 21 5.55 -25.54 -3.92
C GLY A 21 4.73 -24.29 -4.22
N VAL A 22 4.23 -24.20 -5.45
CA VAL A 22 3.13 -23.29 -5.83
C VAL A 22 1.83 -23.81 -5.19
N PRO A 23 1.14 -23.07 -4.30
CA PRO A 23 -0.30 -23.14 -4.28
C PRO A 23 -0.80 -22.15 -5.32
N GLU A 24 -1.28 -22.74 -6.41
CA GLU A 24 -1.97 -22.11 -7.52
C GLU A 24 -3.24 -21.42 -6.96
N LYS A 25 -3.14 -20.17 -6.53
CA LYS A 25 -4.31 -19.34 -6.26
C LYS A 25 -4.00 -17.86 -6.46
N ASN A 26 -4.07 -17.42 -7.71
CA ASN A 26 -4.22 -16.03 -8.14
C ASN A 26 -3.34 -15.01 -7.39
N VAL A 27 -2.04 -14.99 -7.71
CA VAL A 27 -1.17 -13.86 -7.35
C VAL A 27 -1.52 -12.70 -8.30
N PRO A 28 -2.07 -11.56 -7.83
CA PRO A 28 -2.29 -10.42 -8.69
C PRO A 28 -0.92 -9.81 -9.03
N LEU A 29 -0.63 -9.68 -10.32
CA LEU A 29 0.62 -9.15 -10.91
C LEU A 29 0.97 -7.70 -10.51
N GLN A 30 0.29 -7.11 -9.52
CA GLN A 30 0.47 -5.74 -9.04
C GLN A 30 0.41 -5.68 -7.51
N ALA A 31 1.06 -6.62 -6.82
CA ALA A 31 1.17 -6.57 -5.37
C ALA A 31 2.00 -5.35 -4.94
N THR A 32 1.34 -4.35 -4.34
CA THR A 32 2.00 -3.14 -3.84
C THR A 32 2.75 -3.41 -2.53
N ASP A 33 3.59 -2.46 -2.14
CA ASP A 33 4.36 -2.52 -0.89
C ASP A 33 3.46 -2.85 0.33
N CYS A 34 2.30 -2.20 0.43
CA CYS A 34 1.31 -2.48 1.49
C CYS A 34 0.76 -3.91 1.44
N GLN A 35 0.46 -4.44 0.25
CA GLN A 35 -0.10 -5.78 0.09
C GLN A 35 0.92 -6.86 0.43
N LEU A 36 2.20 -6.64 0.09
CA LEU A 36 3.31 -7.53 0.43
C LEU A 36 3.58 -7.55 1.94
N GLU A 37 3.53 -6.38 2.59
CA GLU A 37 3.64 -6.27 4.05
C GLU A 37 2.47 -6.95 4.76
N LYS A 38 1.24 -6.76 4.27
CA LYS A 38 0.05 -7.44 4.79
C LYS A 38 0.13 -8.96 4.63
N ALA A 39 0.71 -9.44 3.54
CA ALA A 39 0.96 -10.86 3.28
C ALA A 39 2.14 -11.43 4.11
N GLY A 40 2.91 -10.58 4.78
CA GLY A 40 4.10 -10.99 5.54
C GLY A 40 5.30 -11.35 4.66
N VAL A 41 5.26 -10.99 3.38
CA VAL A 41 6.37 -11.17 2.43
C VAL A 41 7.45 -10.11 2.67
N LYS A 42 7.03 -8.88 3.00
CA LYS A 42 7.93 -7.76 3.33
C LYS A 42 7.93 -7.48 4.84
N PRO A 43 9.10 -7.26 5.46
CA PRO A 43 9.17 -6.89 6.86
C PRO A 43 8.58 -5.50 7.08
N VAL A 44 7.69 -5.40 8.05
CA VAL A 44 7.12 -4.14 8.54
C VAL A 44 8.00 -3.54 9.64
N GLN A 45 7.97 -2.22 9.77
CA GLN A 45 8.68 -1.51 10.84
C GLN A 45 8.19 -1.91 12.24
N VAL A 46 6.93 -2.33 12.35
CA VAL A 46 6.32 -2.73 13.63
C VAL A 46 6.12 -4.26 13.66
N PRO A 47 6.78 -5.00 14.55
CA PRO A 47 6.69 -6.46 14.58
C PRO A 47 5.27 -6.94 14.90
N GLY A 48 4.73 -7.80 14.05
CA GLY A 48 3.38 -8.38 14.20
C GLY A 48 2.23 -7.43 13.83
N PHE A 49 2.53 -6.23 13.32
CA PHE A 49 1.54 -5.34 12.73
C PHE A 49 1.23 -5.76 11.30
N ARG A 50 -0.04 -5.65 10.89
CA ARG A 50 -0.48 -5.86 9.51
C ARG A 50 -1.10 -4.56 9.00
N PRO A 51 -0.52 -3.92 7.98
CA PRO A 51 -1.07 -2.69 7.45
C PRO A 51 -2.41 -2.93 6.76
N VAL A 52 -3.29 -1.93 6.86
CA VAL A 52 -4.49 -1.83 6.04
C VAL A 52 -4.14 -1.13 4.74
N CYS A 53 -4.59 -1.72 3.63
CA CYS A 53 -4.39 -1.19 2.29
C CYS A 53 -5.76 -0.85 1.67
N ASP A 54 -5.81 0.23 0.92
CA ASP A 54 -6.95 0.61 0.10
C ASP A 54 -7.07 -0.28 -1.16
N GLU A 55 -8.17 -0.13 -1.91
CA GLU A 55 -8.43 -0.87 -3.16
C GLU A 55 -7.34 -0.68 -4.22
N ARG A 56 -6.63 0.45 -4.15
CA ARG A 56 -5.50 0.79 -5.01
C ARG A 56 -4.17 0.16 -4.56
N GLY A 57 -4.17 -0.56 -3.44
CA GLY A 57 -2.97 -1.10 -2.80
C GLY A 57 -2.12 -0.04 -2.06
N LEU A 58 -2.62 1.18 -1.87
CA LEU A 58 -1.95 2.20 -1.07
C LEU A 58 -2.21 1.97 0.42
N TYR A 59 -1.32 2.49 1.27
CA TYR A 59 -1.53 2.43 2.72
C TYR A 59 -2.70 3.32 3.13
N GLN A 60 -3.60 2.80 3.96
CA GLN A 60 -4.66 3.61 4.53
C GLN A 60 -4.07 4.71 5.41
N ALA A 61 -4.55 5.94 5.26
CA ALA A 61 -4.01 7.10 5.98
C ALA A 61 -4.00 6.94 7.50
N GLN A 62 -4.96 6.18 8.04
CA GLN A 62 -4.98 5.74 9.43
C GLN A 62 -4.58 4.28 9.50
N GLN A 63 -3.59 3.97 10.34
CA GLN A 63 -3.25 2.61 10.70
C GLN A 63 -3.47 2.39 12.18
N CYS A 64 -4.07 1.26 12.53
CA CYS A 64 -4.38 0.90 13.90
C CYS A 64 -3.71 -0.41 14.26
N PHE A 65 -3.01 -0.43 15.39
CA PHE A 65 -2.43 -1.62 15.99
C PHE A 65 -2.82 -1.73 17.46
N LYS A 66 -3.54 -2.81 17.78
CA LYS A 66 -4.10 -3.07 19.11
C LYS A 66 -5.00 -1.92 19.61
N HIS A 67 -4.45 -1.00 20.39
CA HIS A 67 -5.17 0.14 20.98
C HIS A 67 -4.58 1.49 20.56
N HIS A 68 -3.59 1.50 19.67
CA HIS A 68 -2.97 2.71 19.17
C HIS A 68 -3.24 2.85 17.69
N CYS A 69 -3.66 4.03 17.27
CA CYS A 69 -3.73 4.39 15.87
C CYS A 69 -2.80 5.56 15.58
N TRP A 70 -2.22 5.57 14.39
CA TRP A 70 -1.36 6.64 13.91
C TRP A 70 -1.66 6.93 12.44
N CYS A 71 -1.17 8.05 11.96
CA CYS A 71 -1.28 8.39 10.56
C CYS A 71 -0.05 7.90 9.82
N VAL A 72 -0.24 7.39 8.60
CA VAL A 72 0.84 7.00 7.70
C VAL A 72 0.68 7.67 6.35
N ASN A 73 1.77 7.74 5.62
CA ASN A 73 1.75 8.20 4.23
C ASN A 73 1.20 7.09 3.32
N PRO A 74 0.23 7.39 2.43
CA PRO A 74 -0.40 6.38 1.58
C PRO A 74 0.55 5.75 0.56
N VAL A 75 1.60 6.48 0.16
CA VAL A 75 2.56 6.04 -0.86
C VAL A 75 3.60 5.08 -0.29
N ASN A 76 4.11 5.37 0.90
CA ASN A 76 5.31 4.73 1.44
C ASN A 76 5.11 4.12 2.85
N GLY A 77 3.91 4.23 3.43
CA GLY A 77 3.57 3.61 4.71
C GLY A 77 4.32 4.18 5.93
N LEU A 78 5.07 5.28 5.77
CA LEU A 78 5.82 5.88 6.88
C LEU A 78 4.87 6.58 7.83
N GLU A 79 5.02 6.32 9.13
CA GLU A 79 4.25 7.02 10.14
C GLU A 79 4.55 8.53 10.14
N VAL A 80 3.51 9.30 10.42
CA VAL A 80 3.62 10.73 10.67
C VAL A 80 4.02 10.91 12.13
N VAL A 81 5.20 11.47 12.36
CA VAL A 81 5.74 11.72 13.71
C VAL A 81 4.74 12.52 14.55
N GLY A 82 4.43 12.04 15.76
CA GLY A 82 3.49 12.69 16.68
C GLY A 82 2.00 12.40 16.42
N SER A 83 1.68 11.57 15.42
CA SER A 83 0.30 11.15 15.13
C SER A 83 -0.17 9.93 15.93
N LEU A 84 0.74 9.23 16.63
CA LEU A 84 0.41 8.09 17.48
C LEU A 84 -0.50 8.51 18.63
N ARG A 85 -1.70 7.94 18.65
CA ARG A 85 -2.73 8.20 19.66
C ARG A 85 -3.33 6.88 20.13
N LYS A 86 -3.80 6.86 21.38
CA LYS A 86 -4.59 5.75 21.92
C LYS A 86 -6.05 5.93 21.46
N GLY A 87 -6.59 4.97 20.71
CA GLY A 87 -7.90 5.09 20.06
C GLY A 87 -7.81 5.62 18.63
N GLN A 88 -8.92 6.17 18.11
CA GLN A 88 -9.04 6.61 16.71
C GLN A 88 -8.20 7.87 16.44
N ALA A 89 -7.24 7.79 15.51
CA ALA A 89 -6.49 8.95 15.03
C ALA A 89 -7.20 9.59 13.82
N SER A 90 -7.60 10.86 13.90
CA SER A 90 -8.20 11.57 12.75
C SER A 90 -7.15 11.91 11.70
N CYS A 91 -6.82 10.94 10.86
CA CYS A 91 -5.91 11.08 9.74
C CYS A 91 -6.70 11.58 8.54
N GLY A 92 -6.67 12.89 8.31
CA GLY A 92 -7.27 13.48 7.11
C GLY A 92 -6.52 13.00 5.87
N ALA A 93 -6.99 11.94 5.23
CA ALA A 93 -6.72 11.73 3.82
C ALA A 93 -7.34 12.90 3.03
N PRO A 94 -6.74 13.33 1.90
CA PRO A 94 -7.34 14.38 1.09
C PRO A 94 -8.78 13.98 0.80
N VAL A 95 -9.67 14.91 1.13
CA VAL A 95 -11.10 14.81 0.91
C VAL A 95 -11.32 14.51 -0.57
N PHE A 96 -11.46 13.22 -0.92
CA PHE A 96 -12.17 12.87 -2.12
C PHE A 96 -13.64 13.05 -1.75
N THR A 97 -14.09 14.31 -1.74
CA THR A 97 -15.50 14.66 -1.95
C THR A 97 -15.84 14.23 -3.38
N GLY A 98 -15.91 12.92 -3.56
CA GLY A 98 -16.48 12.22 -4.67
C GLY A 98 -17.48 11.20 -4.15
N ALA A 99 -18.11 11.48 -2.99
CA ALA A 99 -19.46 11.01 -2.77
C ALA A 99 -20.36 12.04 -3.44
N MET A 100 -20.64 11.81 -4.72
CA MET A 100 -21.89 12.25 -5.33
C MET A 100 -23.02 11.62 -4.52
N SER A 101 -23.33 12.25 -3.39
CA SER A 101 -24.60 12.12 -2.69
C SER A 101 -25.66 12.52 -3.71
N LYS A 102 -26.16 11.51 -4.44
CA LYS A 102 -27.38 11.49 -5.24
C LYS A 102 -28.03 12.88 -5.36
N LEU A 103 -27.59 13.68 -6.32
CA LEU A 103 -28.45 14.73 -6.86
C LEU A 103 -29.48 14.02 -7.74
N LEU A 104 -30.75 14.45 -7.62
CA LEU A 104 -31.93 14.01 -8.38
C LEU A 104 -32.70 12.83 -7.74
N THR A 105 -33.69 13.15 -6.90
CA THR A 105 -35.07 13.30 -7.39
C THR A 105 -35.97 13.68 -6.22
N VAL A 106 -36.49 14.90 -6.24
CA VAL A 106 -37.73 15.21 -5.52
C VAL A 106 -38.84 14.82 -6.50
N PRO A 107 -39.64 13.77 -6.25
CA PRO A 107 -40.96 13.73 -6.82
C PRO A 107 -41.78 14.78 -6.08
N ASP A 108 -42.05 15.86 -6.81
CA ASP A 108 -43.28 16.61 -6.74
C ASP A 108 -44.46 15.62 -6.72
N GLU A 109 -45.06 15.39 -5.55
CA GLU A 109 -46.41 14.85 -5.38
C GLU A 109 -47.03 15.62 -4.19
N ALA A 110 -47.92 16.59 -4.45
CA ALA A 110 -49.34 16.42 -4.79
C ALA A 110 -50.20 16.10 -3.55
N VAL A 111 -50.87 17.13 -3.01
CA VAL A 111 -52.33 17.20 -2.77
C VAL A 111 -52.71 18.53 -2.11
#